data_AF-A0A0Q0IBZ8-F1
#
_entry.id   AF-A0A0Q0IBZ8-F1
#
_cell.length_a   1.000
_cell.length_b   1.000
_cell.length_c   1.000
_cell.angle_alpha   90.00
_cell.angle_beta   90.00
_cell.angle_gamma   90.00
#
_symmetry.space_group_name_H-M   'P 1'
#
loop_
_entity.id
_entity.type
_entity.pdbx_description
1 polymer ?
#
loop_
_entity_poly.entity_id
_entity_poly.type
_entity_poly.pdbx_seq_one_letter_code
_entity_poly.pdbx_strand_id
1 'polypeptide(L)'
;MPFGSQSAFDTYARNIHTAARSVFSISRSKLNEALSCGYGFRTYASLRAALKHAPLSDATTFDHAVFQSTLATLEDWSKVPVLAVLVEGNAFDIEIEKWPSGPGQRNGPRDLDVSYHIVMNVSNADGKAVQGGQPFTLPVFAETAHDEKFRVDSGHGYRVTEGHSVTRFRTGTQTLRTSLRDGRWGGEAFIYSSAEQQDDLLTLGTIKSAMVKSLLPTTSNRVICGIYRPDHYDENARRIEITLGGPVLDFLGSSPFHFEIPKMEKRFFVMDDGRSNTEGVGVIVNGSWGAAVNSNGIDETDNPTSLDEVRVRMQIAVEKRLSLLGFNSNRR
;
A
#
# COMPACT_ATOMS: atom_id res chain seq x y z
N MET A 1 13.73 -0.59 15.97
CA MET A 1 15.12 -0.97 16.30
C MET A 1 15.92 0.29 16.60
N PRO A 2 16.49 0.46 17.79
CA PRO A 2 17.45 1.54 18.05
C PRO A 2 18.80 1.19 17.41
N PHE A 3 19.45 2.16 16.76
CA PHE A 3 20.72 1.93 16.07
C PHE A 3 21.90 2.23 16.99
N GLY A 4 22.80 1.25 17.11
CA GLY A 4 24.05 1.38 17.87
C GLY A 4 25.13 2.22 17.17
N SER A 5 24.98 2.51 15.87
CA SER A 5 25.97 3.27 15.09
C SER A 5 25.38 3.87 13.81
N GLN A 6 26.09 4.83 13.22
CA GLN A 6 25.79 5.37 11.89
C GLN A 6 25.75 4.25 10.83
N SER A 7 26.69 3.30 10.88
CA SER A 7 26.79 2.22 9.90
C SER A 7 25.57 1.28 9.96
N ALA A 8 25.03 1.03 11.16
CA ALA A 8 23.81 0.25 11.33
C ALA A 8 22.60 0.94 10.70
N PHE A 9 22.41 2.25 10.95
CA PHE A 9 21.37 3.04 10.29
C PHE A 9 21.53 3.06 8.77
N ASP A 10 22.75 3.30 8.27
CA ASP A 10 23.04 3.40 6.84
C ASP A 10 22.84 2.06 6.11
N THR A 11 22.99 0.95 6.82
CA THR A 11 22.69 -0.41 6.32
C THR A 11 21.19 -0.63 6.28
N TYR A 12 20.47 -0.30 7.35
CA TYR A 12 19.00 -0.37 7.40
C TYR A 12 18.35 0.44 6.28
N ALA A 13 18.71 1.72 6.14
CA ALA A 13 18.16 2.59 5.10
C ALA A 13 18.49 2.10 3.68
N ARG A 14 19.68 1.48 3.50
CA ARG A 14 20.08 0.87 2.22
C ARG A 14 19.25 -0.36 1.89
N ASN A 15 18.91 -1.19 2.87
CA ASN A 15 18.08 -2.37 2.65
C ASN A 15 16.68 -1.98 2.19
N ILE A 16 16.06 -0.98 2.84
CA ILE A 16 14.77 -0.42 2.40
C ILE A 16 14.89 0.15 0.99
N HIS A 17 15.95 0.92 0.72
CA HIS A 17 16.19 1.51 -0.60
C HIS A 17 16.32 0.47 -1.70
N THR A 18 17.09 -0.59 -1.46
CA THR A 18 17.28 -1.70 -2.40
C THR A 18 15.96 -2.44 -2.65
N ALA A 19 15.20 -2.75 -1.60
CA ALA A 19 13.90 -3.39 -1.73
C ALA A 19 12.93 -2.55 -2.58
N ALA A 20 12.80 -1.26 -2.26
CA ALA A 20 11.93 -0.34 -2.99
C ALA A 20 12.37 -0.10 -4.44
N ARG A 21 13.69 0.00 -4.71
CA ARG A 21 14.22 0.21 -6.07
C ARG A 21 13.96 -0.93 -7.04
N SER A 22 13.64 -2.12 -6.54
CA SER A 22 13.23 -3.25 -7.39
C SER A 22 11.87 -3.03 -8.05
N VAL A 23 11.08 -2.05 -7.59
CA VAL A 23 9.70 -1.81 -8.06
C VAL A 23 9.38 -0.36 -8.41
N PHE A 24 10.07 0.63 -7.85
CA PHE A 24 9.93 2.03 -8.27
C PHE A 24 11.19 2.85 -7.97
N SER A 25 11.34 3.98 -8.66
CA SER A 25 12.44 4.92 -8.40
C SER A 25 12.24 5.65 -7.06
N ILE A 26 13.30 5.71 -6.26
CA ILE A 26 13.32 6.49 -5.02
C ILE A 26 14.73 7.02 -4.75
N SER A 27 14.82 8.28 -4.32
CA SER A 27 16.09 8.86 -3.90
C SER A 27 16.50 8.34 -2.52
N ARG A 28 17.73 7.83 -2.41
CA ARG A 28 18.30 7.43 -1.12
C ARG A 28 18.43 8.61 -0.16
N SER A 29 18.75 9.81 -0.66
CA SER A 29 18.88 10.99 0.20
C SER A 29 17.53 11.40 0.81
N LYS A 30 16.46 11.38 0.02
CA LYS A 30 15.10 11.68 0.48
C LYS A 30 14.59 10.65 1.47
N LEU A 31 14.85 9.36 1.21
CA LEU A 31 14.53 8.29 2.14
C LEU A 31 15.28 8.44 3.47
N ASN A 32 16.59 8.71 3.43
CA ASN A 32 17.39 8.93 4.63
C ASN A 32 16.86 10.12 5.45
N GLU A 33 16.45 11.20 4.79
CA GLU A 33 15.87 12.37 5.44
C GLU A 33 14.55 12.03 6.14
N ALA A 34 13.62 11.38 5.44
CA ALA A 34 12.35 10.94 6.02
C ALA A 34 12.54 9.98 7.20
N LEU A 35 13.42 8.99 7.05
CA LEU A 35 13.77 8.06 8.13
C LEU A 35 14.32 8.80 9.34
N SER A 36 15.19 9.78 9.13
CA SER A 36 15.78 10.57 10.21
C SER A 36 14.71 11.36 10.97
N CYS A 37 13.77 11.97 10.25
CA CYS A 37 12.60 12.63 10.84
C CYS A 37 11.75 11.66 11.66
N GLY A 38 11.52 10.44 11.18
CA GLY A 38 10.82 9.39 11.93
C GLY A 38 11.51 9.03 13.26
N TYR A 39 12.84 9.11 13.33
CA TYR A 39 13.60 8.95 14.59
C TYR A 39 13.69 10.23 15.44
N GLY A 40 12.95 11.28 15.10
CA GLY A 40 12.92 12.54 15.86
C GLY A 40 14.02 13.54 15.49
N PHE A 41 14.77 13.31 14.42
CA PHE A 41 15.84 14.20 13.96
C PHE A 41 15.38 15.04 12.79
N ARG A 42 15.60 16.36 12.84
CA ARG A 42 15.17 17.27 11.76
C ARG A 42 15.79 16.95 10.41
N THR A 43 17.01 16.40 10.41
CA THR A 43 17.75 16.05 9.19
C THR A 43 18.61 14.81 9.38
N TYR A 44 18.97 14.16 8.28
CA TYR A 44 19.95 13.06 8.29
C TYR A 44 21.31 13.49 8.82
N ALA A 45 21.76 14.71 8.54
CA ALA A 45 22.99 15.24 9.11
C ALA A 45 22.93 15.32 10.64
N SER A 46 21.79 15.71 11.22
CA SER A 46 21.61 15.76 12.67
C SER A 46 21.58 14.38 13.32
N LEU A 47 20.93 13.39 12.68
CA LEU A 47 20.97 12.00 13.13
C LEU A 47 22.40 11.45 13.12
N ARG A 48 23.15 11.68 12.03
CA ARG A 48 24.55 11.25 11.92
C ARG A 48 25.42 11.86 13.00
N ALA A 49 25.22 13.15 13.31
CA ALA A 49 25.96 13.82 14.38
C ALA A 49 25.65 13.16 15.73
N ALA A 50 24.39 12.89 16.04
CA ALA A 50 24.00 12.22 17.28
C ALA A 50 24.60 10.81 17.41
N LEU A 51 24.53 10.00 16.35
CA LEU A 51 25.08 8.63 16.31
C LEU A 51 26.60 8.55 16.43
N LYS A 52 27.34 9.66 16.25
CA LYS A 52 28.78 9.72 16.53
C LYS A 52 29.07 9.83 18.03
N HIS A 53 28.16 10.38 18.81
CA HIS A 53 28.35 10.64 20.24
C HIS A 53 27.76 9.54 21.11
N ALA A 54 26.60 9.00 20.74
CA ALA A 54 25.97 7.90 21.46
C ALA A 54 25.05 7.09 20.53
N PRO A 55 24.80 5.80 20.85
CA PRO A 55 23.69 5.04 20.29
C PRO A 55 22.36 5.79 20.42
N LEU A 56 21.43 5.54 19.50
CA LEU A 56 20.04 5.92 19.75
C LEU A 56 19.55 5.16 20.97
N SER A 57 18.91 5.88 21.90
CA SER A 57 18.30 5.26 23.07
C SER A 57 17.18 4.32 22.63
N ASP A 58 16.98 3.23 23.37
CA ASP A 58 15.78 2.37 23.23
C ASP A 58 14.48 3.16 23.48
N ALA A 59 14.57 4.33 24.12
CA ALA A 59 13.47 5.27 24.29
C ALA A 59 13.17 6.10 23.02
N THR A 60 14.09 6.15 22.05
CA THR A 60 13.87 6.83 20.77
C THR A 60 13.03 5.93 19.87
N THR A 61 11.72 6.12 19.93
CA THR A 61 10.75 5.33 19.20
C THR A 61 10.46 5.95 17.85
N PHE A 62 10.34 5.10 16.82
CA PHE A 62 10.12 5.57 15.45
C PHE A 62 8.67 6.07 15.26
N ASP A 63 8.50 7.34 14.88
CA ASP A 63 7.21 7.96 14.60
C ASP A 63 6.82 7.79 13.12
N HIS A 64 5.87 6.89 12.88
CA HIS A 64 5.37 6.59 11.52
C HIS A 64 4.65 7.77 10.89
N ALA A 65 3.93 8.59 11.67
CA ALA A 65 3.23 9.75 11.13
C ALA A 65 4.21 10.81 10.64
N VAL A 66 5.29 11.06 11.40
CA VAL A 66 6.35 12.00 10.99
C VAL A 66 7.12 11.48 9.78
N PHE A 67 7.44 10.18 9.75
CA PHE A 67 8.07 9.55 8.59
C PHE A 67 7.22 9.70 7.33
N GLN A 68 5.95 9.27 7.37
CA GLN A 68 5.03 9.32 6.22
C GLN A 68 4.79 10.76 5.77
N SER A 69 4.60 11.70 6.70
CA SER A 69 4.42 13.13 6.38
C SER A 69 5.65 13.71 5.69
N THR A 70 6.85 13.40 6.18
CA THR A 70 8.10 13.89 5.58
C THR A 70 8.32 13.24 4.20
N LEU A 71 8.03 11.95 4.07
CA LEU A 71 8.18 11.27 2.80
C LEU A 71 7.21 11.79 1.73
N ALA A 72 5.96 12.06 2.10
CA ALA A 72 4.95 12.61 1.21
C ALA A 72 5.28 14.02 0.67
N THR A 73 6.09 14.80 1.39
CA THR A 73 6.54 16.11 0.89
C THR A 73 7.76 16.01 -0.02
N LEU A 74 8.51 14.91 0.06
CA LEU A 74 9.75 14.68 -0.69
C LEU A 74 9.54 13.80 -1.93
N GLU A 75 8.57 12.92 -1.91
CA GLU A 75 8.32 11.88 -2.91
C GLU A 75 6.83 11.79 -3.26
N ASP A 76 6.53 11.05 -4.33
CA ASP A 76 5.17 10.78 -4.78
C ASP A 76 4.35 10.01 -3.73
N TRP A 77 3.09 10.43 -3.52
CA TRP A 77 2.17 9.84 -2.54
C TRP A 77 1.97 8.33 -2.72
N SER A 78 2.01 7.80 -3.95
CA SER A 78 1.84 6.38 -4.23
C SER A 78 2.96 5.49 -3.64
N LYS A 79 4.11 6.08 -3.29
CA LYS A 79 5.27 5.35 -2.72
C LYS A 79 5.19 5.22 -1.20
N VAL A 80 4.49 6.16 -0.53
CA VAL A 80 4.50 6.28 0.93
C VAL A 80 3.97 5.01 1.63
N PRO A 81 2.84 4.41 1.22
CA PRO A 81 2.32 3.23 1.91
C PRO A 81 3.26 2.01 1.79
N VAL A 82 3.92 1.83 0.65
CA VAL A 82 4.90 0.76 0.44
C VAL A 82 6.09 0.95 1.38
N LEU A 83 6.62 2.17 1.46
CA LEU A 83 7.79 2.48 2.29
C LEU A 83 7.49 2.45 3.78
N ALA A 84 6.26 2.78 4.18
CA ALA A 84 5.80 2.60 5.56
C ALA A 84 5.89 1.12 5.97
N VAL A 85 5.41 0.20 5.13
CA VAL A 85 5.47 -1.24 5.39
C VAL A 85 6.92 -1.76 5.41
N LEU A 86 7.78 -1.29 4.51
CA LEU A 86 9.20 -1.67 4.53
C LEU A 86 9.92 -1.22 5.80
N VAL A 87 9.51 -0.09 6.37
CA VAL A 87 10.05 0.44 7.64
C VAL A 87 9.58 -0.36 8.86
N GLU A 88 8.40 -0.98 8.78
CA GLU A 88 7.94 -1.96 9.78
C GLU A 88 8.79 -3.24 9.78
N GLY A 89 9.65 -3.41 8.78
CA GLY A 89 10.58 -4.53 8.62
C GLY A 89 10.05 -5.65 7.74
N ASN A 90 8.91 -5.46 7.07
CA ASN A 90 8.42 -6.43 6.11
C ASN A 90 9.35 -6.52 4.90
N ALA A 91 9.55 -7.74 4.41
CA ALA A 91 10.24 -8.02 3.18
C ALA A 91 9.26 -8.62 2.17
N PHE A 92 9.46 -8.31 0.90
CA PHE A 92 8.66 -8.90 -0.17
C PHE A 92 9.55 -9.38 -1.30
N ASP A 93 9.04 -10.36 -2.03
CA ASP A 93 9.58 -10.83 -3.28
C ASP A 93 8.44 -11.00 -4.28
N ILE A 94 8.71 -10.68 -5.55
CA ILE A 94 7.73 -10.80 -6.63
C ILE A 94 8.43 -11.32 -7.88
N GLU A 95 7.99 -12.52 -8.26
CA GLU A 95 8.46 -13.27 -9.41
C GLU A 95 7.38 -13.22 -10.50
N ILE A 96 7.81 -12.92 -11.72
CA ILE A 96 6.94 -12.96 -12.91
C ILE A 96 7.64 -13.84 -13.92
N GLU A 97 7.09 -15.04 -14.13
CA GLU A 97 7.68 -16.07 -14.97
C GLU A 97 6.79 -16.33 -16.18
N LYS A 98 7.39 -16.36 -17.37
CA LYS A 98 6.67 -16.67 -18.60
C LYS A 98 6.19 -18.12 -18.56
N TRP A 99 4.92 -18.37 -18.88
CA TRP A 99 4.45 -19.75 -18.99
C TRP A 99 5.23 -20.50 -20.09
N PRO A 100 5.59 -21.77 -19.87
CA PRO A 100 6.25 -22.59 -20.89
C PRO A 100 5.34 -22.75 -22.12
N SER A 101 5.96 -22.86 -23.29
CA SER A 101 5.29 -23.09 -24.56
C SER A 101 5.38 -24.56 -24.98
N GLY A 102 4.30 -25.08 -25.58
CA GLY A 102 4.25 -26.45 -26.07
C GLY A 102 2.83 -26.96 -26.35
N PRO A 103 2.68 -28.16 -26.95
CA PRO A 103 1.37 -28.76 -27.20
C PRO A 103 0.59 -28.96 -25.89
N GLY A 104 -0.60 -28.36 -25.81
CA GLY A 104 -1.44 -28.40 -24.60
C GLY A 104 -0.97 -27.48 -23.46
N GLN A 105 0.03 -26.64 -23.70
CA GLN A 105 0.47 -25.59 -22.77
C GLN A 105 -0.04 -24.22 -23.23
N ARG A 106 0.12 -23.21 -22.37
CA ARG A 106 -0.11 -21.80 -22.74
C ARG A 106 0.99 -21.31 -23.68
N ASN A 107 0.83 -20.10 -24.21
CA ASN A 107 1.76 -19.45 -25.13
C ASN A 107 2.02 -20.29 -26.40
N GLY A 108 1.02 -21.06 -26.81
CA GLY A 108 1.06 -21.82 -28.05
C GLY A 108 0.88 -20.90 -29.28
N PRO A 109 1.17 -21.38 -30.50
CA PRO A 109 1.02 -20.58 -31.73
C PRO A 109 -0.40 -20.06 -32.02
N ARG A 110 -1.41 -20.57 -31.29
CA ARG A 110 -2.82 -20.16 -31.43
C ARG A 110 -3.27 -19.16 -30.38
N ASP A 111 -2.47 -18.93 -29.35
CA ASP A 111 -2.81 -18.02 -28.28
C ASP A 111 -2.61 -16.59 -28.76
N LEU A 112 -3.61 -15.74 -28.52
CA LEU A 112 -3.57 -14.33 -28.90
C LEU A 112 -2.82 -13.49 -27.86
N ASP A 113 -2.55 -14.08 -26.69
CA ASP A 113 -1.85 -13.47 -25.58
C ASP A 113 -0.56 -14.21 -25.25
N VAL A 114 0.34 -13.49 -24.59
CA VAL A 114 1.45 -14.09 -23.85
C VAL A 114 1.13 -14.05 -22.36
N SER A 115 1.00 -15.22 -21.77
CA SER A 115 0.69 -15.47 -20.36
C SER A 115 1.96 -15.62 -19.51
N TYR A 116 1.91 -15.05 -18.31
CA TYR A 116 2.93 -15.15 -17.26
C TYR A 116 2.28 -15.59 -15.94
N HIS A 117 2.99 -16.36 -15.13
CA HIS A 117 2.65 -16.65 -13.75
C HIS A 117 3.25 -15.57 -12.85
N ILE A 118 2.47 -15.09 -11.87
CA ILE A 118 2.92 -14.11 -10.89
C ILE A 118 2.81 -14.72 -9.50
N VAL A 119 3.89 -14.66 -8.73
CA VAL A 119 3.90 -14.99 -7.32
C VAL A 119 4.43 -13.79 -6.55
N MET A 120 3.73 -13.40 -5.50
CA MET A 120 4.23 -12.44 -4.53
C MET A 120 4.29 -13.08 -3.16
N ASN A 121 5.45 -13.04 -2.53
CA ASN A 121 5.67 -13.50 -1.16
C ASN A 121 5.96 -12.29 -0.27
N VAL A 122 5.39 -12.28 0.93
CA VAL A 122 5.59 -11.24 1.95
C VAL A 122 5.88 -11.90 3.28
N SER A 123 6.93 -11.43 3.93
CA SER A 123 7.38 -11.90 5.24
C SER A 123 7.59 -10.73 6.21
N ASN A 124 7.40 -11.01 7.49
CA ASN A 124 7.72 -10.10 8.58
C ASN A 124 9.24 -10.00 8.78
N ALA A 125 9.67 -9.09 9.66
CA ALA A 125 11.07 -8.92 10.04
C ALA A 125 11.74 -10.19 10.60
N ASP A 126 10.97 -11.14 11.16
CA ASP A 126 11.46 -12.44 11.65
C ASP A 126 11.55 -13.51 10.56
N GLY A 127 11.27 -13.15 9.31
CA GLY A 127 11.26 -14.05 8.15
C GLY A 127 10.03 -14.93 8.02
N LYS A 128 9.08 -14.87 8.97
CA LYS A 128 7.83 -15.63 8.86
C LYS A 128 6.87 -14.96 7.89
N ALA A 129 6.06 -15.78 7.23
CA ALA A 129 4.97 -15.31 6.39
C ALA A 129 4.04 -14.36 7.15
N VAL A 130 3.67 -13.24 6.51
CA VAL A 130 2.65 -12.34 7.06
C VAL A 130 1.32 -13.07 7.17
N GLN A 131 0.68 -12.97 8.33
CA GLN A 131 -0.61 -13.61 8.60
C GLN A 131 -1.76 -12.78 8.00
N GLY A 132 -2.16 -13.15 6.79
CA GLY A 132 -3.25 -12.50 6.07
C GLY A 132 -3.02 -11.02 5.78
N GLY A 133 -3.89 -10.43 4.98
CA GLY A 133 -3.93 -8.99 4.73
C GLY A 133 -5.35 -8.57 4.40
N GLN A 134 -5.67 -7.29 4.56
CA GLN A 134 -6.96 -6.77 4.08
C GLN A 134 -7.08 -7.08 2.58
N PRO A 135 -8.27 -7.50 2.09
CA PRO A 135 -8.47 -7.67 0.67
C PRO A 135 -8.10 -6.40 -0.09
N PHE A 136 -7.41 -6.56 -1.22
CA PHE A 136 -6.98 -5.47 -2.08
C PHE A 136 -7.59 -5.63 -3.47
N THR A 137 -7.48 -4.56 -4.25
CA THR A 137 -7.97 -4.51 -5.62
C THR A 137 -6.79 -4.65 -6.57
N LEU A 138 -6.88 -5.59 -7.50
CA LEU A 138 -5.89 -5.75 -8.56
C LEU A 138 -5.78 -4.48 -9.41
N PRO A 139 -4.57 -4.13 -9.88
CA PRO A 139 -4.40 -3.00 -10.77
C PRO A 139 -5.11 -3.24 -12.11
N VAL A 140 -5.66 -2.16 -12.65
CA VAL A 140 -6.25 -2.10 -13.99
C VAL A 140 -5.46 -1.08 -14.79
N PHE A 141 -5.08 -1.45 -16.02
CA PHE A 141 -4.15 -0.68 -16.85
C PHE A 141 -4.83 0.01 -18.05
N ALA A 142 -6.15 -0.01 -18.08
CA ALA A 142 -6.98 0.59 -19.13
C ALA A 142 -8.32 1.04 -18.54
N GLU A 143 -8.99 1.97 -19.22
CA GLU A 143 -10.33 2.42 -18.85
C GLU A 143 -11.42 1.52 -19.41
N THR A 144 -11.16 0.92 -20.58
CA THR A 144 -12.10 0.05 -21.29
C THR A 144 -11.45 -1.27 -21.71
N ALA A 145 -12.30 -2.26 -22.03
CA ALA A 145 -11.83 -3.54 -22.57
C ALA A 145 -11.14 -3.41 -23.94
N HIS A 146 -11.48 -2.38 -24.73
CA HIS A 146 -10.88 -2.17 -26.05
C HIS A 146 -9.45 -1.63 -25.96
N ASP A 147 -9.13 -0.92 -24.89
CA ASP A 147 -7.81 -0.31 -24.67
C ASP A 147 -6.88 -1.18 -23.80
N GLU A 148 -7.37 -2.33 -23.33
CA GLU A 148 -6.62 -3.22 -22.45
C GLU A 148 -5.54 -3.97 -23.21
N LYS A 149 -4.30 -3.45 -23.16
CA LYS A 149 -3.14 -4.07 -23.79
C LYS A 149 -2.56 -5.24 -23.01
N PHE A 150 -2.71 -5.20 -21.69
CA PHE A 150 -2.27 -6.25 -20.78
C PHE A 150 -3.07 -6.16 -19.47
N ARG A 151 -3.15 -7.28 -18.75
CA ARG A 151 -3.86 -7.34 -17.48
C ARG A 151 -3.22 -8.29 -16.49
N VAL A 152 -3.61 -8.15 -15.23
CA VAL A 152 -3.35 -9.11 -14.16
C VAL A 152 -4.66 -9.71 -13.68
N ASP A 153 -4.70 -11.02 -13.44
CA ASP A 153 -5.81 -11.72 -12.83
C ASP A 153 -5.33 -12.53 -11.62
N SER A 154 -6.21 -12.70 -10.64
CA SER A 154 -5.97 -13.51 -9.46
C SER A 154 -6.27 -14.97 -9.75
N GLY A 155 -5.41 -15.87 -9.26
CA GLY A 155 -5.75 -17.29 -9.18
C GLY A 155 -7.02 -17.49 -8.36
N HIS A 156 -7.82 -18.50 -8.71
CA HIS A 156 -9.12 -18.77 -8.09
C HIS A 156 -9.05 -18.83 -6.56
N GLY A 157 -7.99 -19.45 -6.04
CA GLY A 157 -7.75 -19.59 -4.59
C GLY A 157 -7.48 -18.30 -3.84
N TYR A 158 -7.27 -17.15 -4.49
CA TYR A 158 -7.00 -15.88 -3.81
C TYR A 158 -8.14 -14.87 -3.96
N ARG A 159 -9.11 -15.15 -4.83
CA ARG A 159 -10.24 -14.26 -5.12
C ARG A 159 -11.11 -14.07 -3.88
N VAL A 160 -11.58 -12.83 -3.72
CA VAL A 160 -12.55 -12.45 -2.69
C VAL A 160 -13.86 -12.15 -3.40
N THR A 161 -14.88 -12.93 -3.07
CA THR A 161 -16.23 -12.86 -3.67
C THR A 161 -17.27 -12.25 -2.73
N GLU A 162 -16.92 -12.07 -1.46
CA GLU A 162 -17.80 -11.50 -0.44
C GLU A 162 -17.57 -9.99 -0.29
N GLY A 163 -18.60 -9.27 0.17
CA GLY A 163 -18.56 -7.82 0.38
C GLY A 163 -18.79 -6.98 -0.88
N HIS A 164 -18.18 -5.80 -0.93
CA HIS A 164 -18.31 -4.90 -2.08
C HIS A 164 -17.56 -5.45 -3.31
N SER A 165 -18.31 -5.86 -4.33
CA SER A 165 -17.75 -6.34 -5.58
C SER A 165 -17.02 -5.23 -6.34
N VAL A 166 -15.88 -5.59 -6.92
CA VAL A 166 -15.17 -4.75 -7.89
C VAL A 166 -14.88 -5.66 -9.07
N THR A 167 -15.49 -5.37 -10.22
CA THR A 167 -15.33 -6.15 -11.44
C THR A 167 -14.61 -5.36 -12.50
N ARG A 168 -13.84 -6.06 -13.33
CA ARG A 168 -13.13 -5.44 -14.46
C ARG A 168 -14.12 -4.76 -15.39
N PHE A 169 -13.90 -3.47 -15.63
CA PHE A 169 -14.79 -2.61 -16.43
C PHE A 169 -16.26 -2.62 -15.98
N ARG A 170 -16.56 -3.03 -14.74
CA ARG A 170 -17.92 -3.11 -14.18
C ARG A 170 -18.87 -4.04 -14.97
N THR A 171 -18.32 -5.08 -15.60
CA THR A 171 -19.09 -6.04 -16.44
C THR A 171 -19.49 -7.33 -15.70
N GLY A 172 -19.27 -7.41 -14.38
CA GLY A 172 -19.86 -8.44 -13.52
C GLY A 172 -19.16 -9.81 -13.47
N THR A 173 -18.34 -10.16 -14.47
CA THR A 173 -17.83 -11.55 -14.60
C THR A 173 -16.42 -11.77 -14.06
N GLN A 174 -15.61 -10.72 -13.94
CA GLN A 174 -14.20 -10.81 -13.53
C GLN A 174 -13.95 -9.99 -12.27
N THR A 175 -13.97 -10.64 -11.09
CA THR A 175 -13.66 -9.96 -9.81
C THR A 175 -12.19 -9.55 -9.75
N LEU A 176 -11.94 -8.32 -9.32
CA LEU A 176 -10.61 -7.75 -9.07
C LEU A 176 -10.23 -7.77 -7.60
N ARG A 177 -11.16 -8.12 -6.71
CA ARG A 177 -10.88 -8.23 -5.27
C ARG A 177 -10.17 -9.55 -4.98
N THR A 178 -9.07 -9.47 -4.25
CA THR A 178 -8.22 -10.61 -3.91
C THR A 178 -7.60 -10.40 -2.53
N SER A 179 -7.04 -11.47 -1.96
CA SER A 179 -6.40 -11.46 -0.65
C SER A 179 -5.07 -12.21 -0.65
N LEU A 180 -4.16 -11.79 0.21
CA LEU A 180 -2.94 -12.54 0.56
C LEU A 180 -3.33 -13.70 1.50
N ARG A 181 -2.78 -14.89 1.28
CA ARG A 181 -2.95 -16.06 2.16
C ARG A 181 -1.60 -16.56 2.59
N ASP A 182 -1.37 -16.66 3.90
CA ASP A 182 -0.13 -17.17 4.48
C ASP A 182 1.13 -16.54 3.87
N GLY A 183 1.15 -15.20 3.79
CA GLY A 183 2.26 -14.45 3.21
C GLY A 183 2.41 -14.60 1.69
N ARG A 184 1.47 -15.25 0.99
CA ARG A 184 1.57 -15.53 -0.44
C ARG A 184 0.36 -15.04 -1.21
N TRP A 185 0.58 -14.53 -2.41
CA TRP A 185 -0.43 -14.28 -3.43
C TRP A 185 0.03 -14.88 -4.75
N GLY A 186 -0.92 -15.40 -5.54
CA GLY A 186 -0.65 -16.02 -6.83
C GLY A 186 -1.70 -15.63 -7.87
N GLY A 187 -1.23 -15.36 -9.08
CA GLY A 187 -2.07 -14.96 -10.20
C GLY A 187 -1.35 -15.06 -11.53
N GLU A 188 -1.90 -14.38 -12.52
CA GLU A 188 -1.41 -14.44 -13.90
C GLU A 188 -1.40 -13.04 -14.50
N ALA A 189 -0.43 -12.79 -15.39
CA ALA A 189 -0.45 -11.66 -16.30
C ALA A 189 -0.69 -12.15 -17.72
N PHE A 190 -1.38 -11.33 -18.51
CA PHE A 190 -1.66 -11.57 -19.91
C PHE A 190 -1.28 -10.33 -20.70
N ILE A 191 -0.50 -10.47 -21.77
CA ILE A 191 -0.12 -9.38 -22.67
C ILE A 191 -0.76 -9.66 -24.04
N TYR A 192 -1.64 -8.77 -24.50
CA TYR A 192 -2.44 -8.91 -25.72
C TYR A 192 -1.87 -8.15 -26.91
N SER A 193 -1.32 -6.98 -26.65
CA SER A 193 -0.84 -6.11 -27.71
C SER A 193 0.49 -6.61 -28.27
N SER A 194 0.57 -6.69 -29.59
CA SER A 194 1.73 -7.24 -30.30
C SER A 194 3.03 -6.47 -30.04
N ALA A 195 2.95 -5.15 -29.82
CA ALA A 195 4.12 -4.34 -29.49
C ALA A 195 4.70 -4.74 -28.12
N GLU A 196 3.85 -4.82 -27.10
CA GLU A 196 4.22 -5.24 -25.75
C GLU A 196 4.59 -6.73 -25.66
N GLN A 197 4.15 -7.58 -26.59
CA GLN A 197 4.59 -9.00 -26.66
C GLN A 197 6.00 -9.16 -27.22
N GLN A 198 6.45 -8.24 -28.09
CA GLN A 198 7.79 -8.28 -28.70
C GLN A 198 8.87 -7.81 -27.72
N ASP A 199 8.55 -6.81 -26.89
CA ASP A 199 9.38 -6.35 -25.78
C ASP A 199 8.50 -6.15 -24.54
N ASP A 200 8.52 -7.16 -23.68
CA ASP A 200 7.66 -7.24 -22.49
C ASP A 200 8.29 -6.58 -21.24
N LEU A 201 9.57 -6.19 -21.29
CA LEU A 201 10.33 -5.78 -20.10
C LEU A 201 9.69 -4.61 -19.35
N LEU A 202 9.26 -3.58 -20.09
CA LEU A 202 8.60 -2.41 -19.51
C LEU A 202 7.21 -2.77 -18.96
N THR A 203 6.47 -3.63 -19.66
CA THR A 203 5.14 -4.10 -19.27
C THR A 203 5.22 -4.91 -17.97
N LEU A 204 6.14 -5.87 -17.90
CA LEU A 204 6.37 -6.67 -16.69
C LEU A 204 6.85 -5.79 -15.53
N GLY A 205 7.72 -4.80 -15.78
CA GLY A 205 8.12 -3.81 -14.79
C GLY A 205 6.94 -2.98 -14.25
N THR A 206 6.02 -2.58 -15.13
CA THR A 206 4.80 -1.85 -14.78
C THR A 206 3.86 -2.71 -13.93
N ILE A 207 3.63 -3.96 -14.34
CA ILE A 207 2.84 -4.95 -13.60
C ILE A 207 3.45 -5.17 -12.21
N LYS A 208 4.76 -5.41 -12.14
CA LYS A 208 5.49 -5.61 -10.89
C LYS A 208 5.31 -4.44 -9.93
N SER A 209 5.50 -3.21 -10.42
CA SER A 209 5.33 -1.99 -9.63
C SER A 209 3.90 -1.84 -9.11
N ALA A 210 2.91 -1.98 -9.99
CA ALA A 210 1.50 -1.82 -9.64
C ALA A 210 1.03 -2.88 -8.64
N MET A 211 1.45 -4.13 -8.82
CA MET A 211 1.14 -5.22 -7.88
C MET A 211 1.69 -4.95 -6.49
N VAL A 212 2.95 -4.53 -6.36
CA VAL A 212 3.53 -4.21 -5.05
C VAL A 212 2.85 -3.02 -4.40
N LYS A 213 2.49 -1.98 -5.17
CA LYS A 213 1.73 -0.84 -4.65
C LYS A 213 0.32 -1.21 -4.18
N SER A 214 -0.34 -2.16 -4.83
CA SER A 214 -1.67 -2.63 -4.42
C SER A 214 -1.65 -3.59 -3.24
N LEU A 215 -0.68 -4.51 -3.20
CA LEU A 215 -0.64 -5.61 -2.24
C LEU A 215 0.15 -5.26 -0.98
N LEU A 216 1.38 -4.74 -1.09
CA LEU A 216 2.26 -4.60 0.07
C LEU A 216 1.63 -3.75 1.20
N PRO A 217 0.95 -2.63 0.91
CA PRO A 217 0.32 -1.83 1.96
C PRO A 217 -0.73 -2.57 2.80
N THR A 218 -1.34 -3.64 2.28
CA THR A 218 -2.34 -4.42 3.03
C THR A 218 -1.72 -5.39 4.04
N THR A 219 -0.39 -5.43 4.12
CA THR A 219 0.39 -6.25 5.06
C THR A 219 0.94 -5.43 6.24
N SER A 220 0.61 -4.14 6.35
CA SER A 220 1.01 -3.32 7.48
C SER A 220 0.50 -3.94 8.79
N ASN A 221 1.37 -4.00 9.79
CA ASN A 221 1.01 -4.40 11.14
C ASN A 221 0.46 -3.22 11.97
N ARG A 222 0.30 -2.05 11.35
CA ARG A 222 -0.16 -0.81 11.99
C ARG A 222 -1.49 -0.34 11.44
N VAL A 223 -1.46 0.36 10.31
CA VAL A 223 -2.62 1.04 9.73
C VAL A 223 -2.66 0.72 8.25
N ILE A 224 -3.72 0.02 7.84
CA ILE A 224 -4.01 -0.29 6.45
C ILE A 224 -5.09 0.68 5.98
N CYS A 225 -4.87 1.35 4.86
CA CYS A 225 -5.84 2.27 4.24
C CYS A 225 -6.09 1.85 2.79
N GLY A 226 -7.26 1.28 2.51
CA GLY A 226 -7.70 0.86 1.19
C GLY A 226 -8.62 1.89 0.55
N ILE A 227 -8.45 2.16 -0.74
CA ILE A 227 -9.38 2.97 -1.53
C ILE A 227 -9.67 2.24 -2.84
N TYR A 228 -10.94 2.05 -3.16
CA TYR A 228 -11.37 1.38 -4.39
C TYR A 228 -12.78 1.82 -4.81
N ARG A 229 -13.20 1.46 -6.02
CA ARG A 229 -14.55 1.76 -6.55
C ARG A 229 -15.38 0.48 -6.61
N PRO A 230 -16.37 0.27 -5.71
CA PRO A 230 -17.35 -0.80 -5.86
C PRO A 230 -18.17 -0.67 -7.15
N ASP A 231 -18.66 -1.79 -7.69
CA ASP A 231 -19.36 -1.81 -8.98
C ASP A 231 -20.62 -0.94 -9.02
N HIS A 232 -21.32 -0.80 -7.90
CA HIS A 232 -22.56 -0.03 -7.81
C HIS A 232 -22.33 1.44 -7.43
N TYR A 233 -21.07 1.85 -7.19
CA TYR A 233 -20.76 3.24 -6.85
C TYR A 233 -20.80 4.13 -8.08
N ASP A 234 -21.19 5.39 -7.84
CA ASP A 234 -21.07 6.49 -8.78
C ASP A 234 -19.62 6.64 -9.30
N GLU A 235 -19.46 7.26 -10.47
CA GLU A 235 -18.13 7.51 -11.04
C GLU A 235 -17.23 8.42 -10.22
N ASN A 236 -17.84 9.29 -9.42
CA ASN A 236 -17.14 10.23 -8.57
C ASN A 236 -17.06 9.76 -7.10
N ALA A 237 -17.48 8.52 -6.80
CA ALA A 237 -17.48 7.96 -5.46
C ALA A 237 -16.53 6.77 -5.33
N ARG A 238 -15.76 6.71 -4.25
CA ARG A 238 -14.89 5.59 -3.90
C ARG A 238 -15.16 5.15 -2.47
N ARG A 239 -15.02 3.85 -2.21
CA ARG A 239 -14.97 3.29 -0.86
C ARG A 239 -13.58 3.55 -0.30
N ILE A 240 -13.51 4.09 0.91
CA ILE A 240 -12.30 4.13 1.73
C ILE A 240 -12.51 3.28 2.98
N GLU A 241 -11.51 2.46 3.30
CA GLU A 241 -11.52 1.58 4.47
C GLU A 241 -10.20 1.70 5.21
N ILE A 242 -10.28 1.82 6.53
CA ILE A 242 -9.13 1.78 7.42
C ILE A 242 -9.27 0.57 8.33
N THR A 243 -8.20 -0.24 8.38
CA THR A 243 -8.09 -1.37 9.29
C THR A 243 -6.84 -1.22 10.14
N LEU A 244 -6.93 -1.56 11.43
CA LEU A 244 -5.80 -1.58 12.34
C LEU A 244 -5.19 -2.98 12.43
N GLY A 245 -3.87 -3.07 12.41
CA GLY A 245 -3.14 -4.32 12.57
C GLY A 245 -3.13 -4.82 14.02
N GLY A 246 -2.84 -6.11 14.20
CA GLY A 246 -2.86 -6.80 15.49
C GLY A 246 -2.17 -6.04 16.64
N PRO A 247 -0.90 -5.61 16.50
CA PRO A 247 -0.20 -4.85 17.53
C PRO A 247 -0.91 -3.55 17.97
N VAL A 248 -1.60 -2.87 17.05
CA VAL A 248 -2.37 -1.67 17.37
C VAL A 248 -3.65 -2.04 18.12
N LEU A 249 -4.34 -3.12 17.71
CA LEU A 249 -5.52 -3.62 18.39
C LEU A 249 -5.20 -4.05 19.82
N ASP A 250 -4.10 -4.79 20.02
CA ASP A 250 -3.64 -5.22 21.33
C ASP A 250 -3.38 -4.02 22.25
N PHE A 251 -2.79 -2.94 21.71
CA PHE A 251 -2.56 -1.70 22.44
C PHE A 251 -3.86 -0.98 22.84
N LEU A 252 -4.87 -0.96 21.97
CA LEU A 252 -6.14 -0.28 22.22
C LEU A 252 -7.12 -1.10 23.06
N GLY A 253 -6.97 -2.43 23.07
CA GLY A 253 -7.93 -3.35 23.65
C GLY A 253 -9.31 -3.22 22.98
N SER A 254 -10.37 -3.14 23.79
CA SER A 254 -11.74 -2.95 23.30
C SER A 254 -12.16 -1.48 23.12
N SER A 255 -11.23 -0.54 23.23
CA SER A 255 -11.56 0.90 23.22
C SER A 255 -11.77 1.41 21.79
N PRO A 256 -12.87 2.13 21.50
CA PRO A 256 -13.04 2.81 20.21
C PRO A 256 -11.92 3.83 19.98
N PHE A 257 -11.34 3.83 18.79
CA PHE A 257 -10.25 4.73 18.45
C PHE A 257 -10.75 5.89 17.59
N HIS A 258 -10.59 7.11 18.12
CA HIS A 258 -11.05 8.34 17.48
C HIS A 258 -9.88 9.09 16.86
N PHE A 259 -10.01 9.48 15.59
CA PHE A 259 -9.01 10.27 14.86
C PHE A 259 -9.68 11.43 14.10
N GLU A 260 -8.90 12.46 13.79
CA GLU A 260 -9.37 13.61 13.02
C GLU A 260 -9.28 13.31 11.51
N ILE A 261 -10.37 13.49 10.78
CA ILE A 261 -10.38 13.36 9.31
C ILE A 261 -9.75 14.64 8.73
N PRO A 262 -8.62 14.55 8.01
CA PRO A 262 -7.96 15.72 7.47
C PRO A 262 -8.83 16.43 6.43
N LYS A 263 -8.84 17.76 6.48
CA LYS A 263 -9.44 18.58 5.41
C LYS A 263 -8.60 18.45 4.14
N MET A 264 -9.27 18.16 3.03
CA MET A 264 -8.66 17.98 1.72
C MET A 264 -9.46 18.73 0.67
N GLU A 265 -8.77 19.37 -0.27
CA GLU A 265 -9.43 20.17 -1.29
C GLU A 265 -10.26 19.27 -2.21
N LYS A 266 -11.52 19.66 -2.49
CA LYS A 266 -12.43 18.92 -3.39
C LYS A 266 -12.67 17.44 -3.02
N ARG A 267 -12.55 17.10 -1.73
CA ARG A 267 -12.87 15.76 -1.21
C ARG A 267 -13.92 15.84 -0.10
N PHE A 268 -14.91 14.95 -0.18
CA PHE A 268 -15.99 14.88 0.80
C PHE A 268 -16.24 13.44 1.26
N PHE A 269 -16.38 13.26 2.57
CA PHE A 269 -16.60 11.94 3.19
C PHE A 269 -18.03 11.78 3.66
N VAL A 270 -18.63 10.63 3.31
CA VAL A 270 -19.92 10.17 3.81
C VAL A 270 -19.69 8.85 4.54
N MET A 271 -19.93 8.86 5.85
CA MET A 271 -19.71 7.73 6.74
C MET A 271 -20.80 6.67 6.54
N ASP A 272 -20.50 5.42 6.88
CA ASP A 272 -21.45 4.30 6.75
C ASP A 272 -22.69 4.44 7.64
N ASP A 273 -22.55 5.17 8.76
CA ASP A 273 -23.67 5.50 9.65
C ASP A 273 -24.49 6.72 9.16
N GLY A 274 -24.24 7.19 7.95
CA GLY A 274 -24.94 8.30 7.33
C GLY A 274 -24.48 9.68 7.79
N ARG A 275 -23.53 9.78 8.73
CA ARG A 275 -22.91 11.06 9.09
C ARG A 275 -22.06 11.55 7.92
N SER A 276 -22.24 12.78 7.48
CA SER A 276 -21.30 13.45 6.59
C SER A 276 -20.12 14.04 7.38
N ASN A 277 -19.05 14.44 6.69
CA ASN A 277 -17.83 15.10 7.23
C ASN A 277 -18.07 16.37 8.11
N THR A 278 -19.30 16.68 8.50
CA THR A 278 -19.66 17.77 9.40
C THR A 278 -19.01 17.64 10.79
N GLU A 279 -18.66 16.43 11.23
CA GLU A 279 -18.02 16.22 12.55
C GLU A 279 -16.48 16.19 12.50
N GLY A 280 -15.86 16.01 11.33
CA GLY A 280 -14.40 15.98 11.17
C GLY A 280 -13.68 14.88 11.95
N VAL A 281 -14.39 13.88 12.48
CA VAL A 281 -13.87 12.81 13.33
C VAL A 281 -14.28 11.45 12.79
N GLY A 282 -13.30 10.56 12.62
CA GLY A 282 -13.50 9.15 12.34
C GLY A 282 -13.41 8.33 13.62
N VAL A 283 -14.23 7.27 13.71
CA VAL A 283 -14.25 6.35 14.86
C VAL A 283 -14.04 4.92 14.37
N ILE A 284 -12.88 4.36 14.69
CA ILE A 284 -12.55 2.96 14.42
C ILE A 284 -13.15 2.11 15.54
N VAL A 285 -14.04 1.18 15.16
CA VAL A 285 -14.71 0.24 16.07
C VAL A 285 -14.33 -1.17 15.65
N ASN A 286 -13.93 -2.00 16.62
CA ASN A 286 -13.45 -3.37 16.37
C ASN A 286 -12.34 -3.43 15.30
N GLY A 287 -11.47 -2.41 15.26
CA GLY A 287 -10.35 -2.35 14.33
C GLY A 287 -10.65 -1.85 12.93
N SER A 288 -11.90 -1.52 12.61
CA SER A 288 -12.29 -1.09 11.26
C SER A 288 -13.03 0.24 11.24
N TRP A 289 -12.85 0.98 10.15
CA TRP A 289 -13.59 2.17 9.80
C TRP A 289 -13.80 2.24 8.28
N GLY A 290 -14.95 2.75 7.85
CA GLY A 290 -15.31 2.84 6.44
C GLY A 290 -16.13 4.09 6.12
N ALA A 291 -15.94 4.61 4.92
CA ALA A 291 -16.71 5.72 4.38
C ALA A 291 -16.71 5.68 2.84
N ALA A 292 -17.59 6.47 2.23
CA ALA A 292 -17.46 6.89 0.84
C ALA A 292 -16.68 8.21 0.77
N VAL A 293 -15.66 8.27 -0.08
CA VAL A 293 -14.97 9.51 -0.47
C VAL A 293 -15.43 9.94 -1.86
N ASN A 294 -15.85 11.19 -1.99
CA ASN A 294 -16.44 11.74 -3.20
C ASN A 294 -15.55 12.84 -3.78
N SER A 295 -15.54 12.94 -5.11
CA SER A 295 -14.75 13.91 -5.90
C SER A 295 -15.45 15.23 -6.14
N ASN A 296 -16.60 15.42 -5.49
CA ASN A 296 -17.33 16.68 -5.49
C ASN A 296 -17.65 17.21 -6.91
N GLY A 297 -18.00 16.30 -7.81
CA GLY A 297 -18.37 16.59 -9.21
C GLY A 297 -17.20 16.90 -10.15
N ILE A 298 -15.96 16.64 -9.72
CA ILE A 298 -14.76 16.72 -10.57
C ILE A 298 -14.34 15.29 -10.94
N ASP A 299 -13.93 15.09 -12.19
CA ASP A 299 -13.32 13.83 -12.62
C ASP A 299 -12.12 13.47 -11.71
N GLU A 300 -11.90 12.19 -11.45
CA GLU A 300 -10.76 11.76 -10.62
C GLU A 300 -9.41 12.17 -11.22
N THR A 301 -9.27 12.21 -12.54
CA THR A 301 -8.01 12.59 -13.19
C THR A 301 -7.69 14.07 -13.01
N ASP A 302 -8.73 14.88 -12.84
CA ASP A 302 -8.64 16.34 -12.73
C ASP A 302 -8.75 16.83 -11.27
N ASN A 303 -9.00 15.93 -10.33
CA ASN A 303 -9.15 16.29 -8.92
C ASN A 303 -7.79 16.72 -8.32
N PRO A 304 -7.68 17.93 -7.72
CA PRO A 304 -6.42 18.45 -7.22
C PRO A 304 -5.83 17.60 -6.07
N THR A 305 -6.68 16.89 -5.32
CA THR A 305 -6.23 15.93 -4.31
C THR A 305 -6.36 14.52 -4.88
N SER A 306 -5.27 13.89 -5.29
CA SER A 306 -5.30 12.51 -5.82
C SER A 306 -5.80 11.49 -4.78
N LEU A 307 -6.31 10.32 -5.22
CA LEU A 307 -6.71 9.25 -4.30
C LEU A 307 -5.52 8.68 -3.51
N ASP A 308 -4.31 8.70 -4.06
CA ASP A 308 -3.10 8.32 -3.33
C ASP A 308 -2.79 9.31 -2.20
N GLU A 309 -2.96 10.60 -2.44
CA GLU A 309 -2.86 11.63 -1.40
C GLU A 309 -3.93 11.45 -0.32
N VAL A 310 -5.18 11.19 -0.71
CA VAL A 310 -6.26 10.88 0.25
C VAL A 310 -5.87 9.69 1.13
N ARG A 311 -5.42 8.59 0.53
CA ARG A 311 -5.02 7.37 1.25
C ARG A 311 -3.98 7.68 2.32
N VAL A 312 -2.91 8.37 1.92
CA VAL A 312 -1.76 8.65 2.80
C VAL A 312 -2.13 9.66 3.87
N ARG A 313 -2.88 10.72 3.56
CA ARG A 313 -3.32 11.69 4.57
C ARG A 313 -4.19 11.06 5.65
N MET A 314 -5.07 10.14 5.26
CA MET A 314 -5.88 9.37 6.20
C MET A 314 -5.02 8.45 7.07
N GLN A 315 -4.05 7.76 6.47
CA GLN A 315 -3.09 6.91 7.20
C GLN A 315 -2.27 7.73 8.22
N ILE A 316 -1.74 8.89 7.80
CA ILE A 316 -1.01 9.83 8.66
C ILE A 316 -1.88 10.30 9.83
N ALA A 317 -3.16 10.59 9.59
CA ALA A 317 -4.06 11.08 10.64
C ALA A 317 -4.25 10.04 11.76
N VAL A 318 -4.43 8.77 11.38
CA VAL A 318 -4.52 7.64 12.31
C VAL A 318 -3.20 7.44 13.05
N GLU A 319 -2.08 7.38 12.32
CA GLU A 319 -0.75 7.22 12.92
C GLU A 319 -0.41 8.35 13.89
N LYS A 320 -0.73 9.59 13.54
CA LYS A 320 -0.50 10.76 14.41
C LYS A 320 -1.27 10.60 15.72
N ARG A 321 -2.50 10.12 15.65
CA ARG A 321 -3.31 9.88 16.84
C ARG A 321 -2.76 8.71 17.66
N LEU A 322 -2.28 7.65 17.04
CA LEU A 322 -1.57 6.56 17.73
C LEU A 322 -0.31 7.07 18.46
N SER A 323 0.49 7.91 17.79
CA SER A 323 1.65 8.57 18.42
C SER A 323 1.25 9.36 19.67
N LEU A 324 0.16 10.15 19.60
CA LEU A 324 -0.35 10.95 20.72
C LEU A 324 -0.85 10.10 21.90
N LEU A 325 -1.38 8.90 21.63
CA LEU A 325 -1.78 7.95 22.67
C LEU A 325 -0.59 7.20 23.28
N GLY A 326 0.61 7.37 22.74
CA GLY A 326 1.82 6.71 23.21
C GLY A 326 2.03 5.32 22.63
N PHE A 327 1.41 4.97 21.50
CA PHE A 327 1.64 3.67 20.85
C PHE A 327 3.09 3.49 20.43
N ASN A 328 3.75 4.57 20.00
CA ASN A 328 5.16 4.51 19.64
C ASN A 328 6.03 4.39 20.90
N SER A 329 5.59 4.93 22.04
CA SER A 329 6.33 4.88 23.30
C SER A 329 6.38 3.45 23.85
N ASN A 330 7.55 2.82 23.90
CA ASN A 330 7.74 1.51 24.53
C ASN A 330 7.13 1.50 25.95
N ARG A 331 5.95 0.91 26.13
CA ARG A 331 5.54 0.37 27.42
C ARG A 331 6.06 -1.05 27.47
N ARG A 332 7.11 -1.24 28.28
CA ARG A 332 7.43 -2.53 28.88
C ARG A 332 6.26 -3.00 29.72
#